data_AF-A0A1I0JSX4-F1
#
_entry.id   AF-A0A1I0JSX4-F1
#
_cell.length_a   1.000
_cell.length_b   1.000
_cell.length_c   1.000
_cell.angle_alpha   90.00
_cell.angle_beta   90.00
_cell.angle_gamma   90.00
#
_symmetry.space_group_name_H-M   'P 1'
#
loop_
_entity.id
_entity.type
_entity.pdbx_description
1 polymer ?
#
loop_
_entity_poly.entity_id
_entity_poly.type
_entity_poly.pdbx_seq_one_letter_code
_entity_poly.pdbx_strand_id
1 'polypeptide(L)'
;MISSINAVRYFKISAEHTAADEFPRNMMRFLCNCFELIAGKVEQHPVVTAGFSIANNYWNMGVGDADAVVEARIDCWNFLESEEKGSHVNQRSNATIRALLCIMYPEQVGDDDFVMELFDWFFEMADVVGDFNQSFDALFQGLKGLTPSQS
;
A
#
# COMPACT_ATOMS: atom_id res chain seq x y z
N MET A 1 -0.98 -13.47 -10.21
CA MET A 1 -0.29 -12.20 -9.93
C MET A 1 -0.91 -11.12 -10.77
N ILE A 2 -1.67 -10.24 -10.11
CA ILE A 2 -2.09 -8.97 -10.70
C ILE A 2 -0.85 -8.22 -11.18
N SER A 3 -0.79 -7.95 -12.49
CA SER A 3 0.15 -6.96 -13.00
C SER A 3 -0.26 -5.59 -12.45
N SER A 4 0.70 -4.87 -11.87
CA SER A 4 0.64 -3.45 -11.52
C SER A 4 0.00 -2.61 -12.63
N ILE A 5 0.35 -2.84 -13.89
CA ILE A 5 -0.28 -2.20 -15.07
C ILE A 5 -1.81 -2.47 -15.10
N ASN A 6 -2.23 -3.71 -14.86
CA ASN A 6 -3.65 -4.07 -14.85
C ASN A 6 -4.39 -3.51 -13.64
N ALA A 7 -3.73 -3.38 -12.48
CA ALA A 7 -4.29 -2.75 -11.29
C ALA A 7 -4.50 -1.25 -11.51
N VAL A 8 -3.44 -0.54 -11.89
CA VAL A 8 -3.47 0.92 -12.14
C VAL A 8 -4.48 1.24 -13.23
N ARG A 9 -4.50 0.48 -14.33
CA ARG A 9 -5.48 0.66 -15.41
C ARG A 9 -6.92 0.44 -14.93
N TYR A 10 -7.17 -0.58 -14.10
CA TYR A 10 -8.50 -0.80 -13.54
C TYR A 10 -8.95 0.40 -12.71
N PHE A 11 -8.10 0.89 -11.82
CA PHE A 11 -8.44 2.05 -10.99
C PHE A 11 -8.70 3.29 -11.86
N LYS A 12 -7.89 3.52 -12.91
CA LYS A 12 -8.10 4.63 -13.85
C LYS A 12 -9.44 4.53 -14.59
N ILE A 13 -9.80 3.36 -15.10
CA ILE A 13 -11.09 3.16 -15.77
C ILE A 13 -12.25 3.32 -14.79
N SER A 14 -12.12 2.79 -13.57
CA SER A 14 -13.15 2.97 -12.54
C SER A 14 -13.33 4.44 -12.11
N ALA A 15 -12.26 5.25 -12.27
CA ALA A 15 -12.27 6.68 -11.96
C ALA A 15 -13.09 7.51 -12.94
N GLU A 16 -13.21 7.06 -14.19
CA GLU A 16 -13.97 7.75 -15.23
C GLU A 16 -15.47 7.88 -14.88
N HIS A 17 -15.94 7.15 -13.86
CA HIS A 17 -17.33 7.15 -13.39
C HIS A 17 -17.47 7.60 -11.92
N THR A 18 -16.38 8.11 -11.31
CA THR A 18 -16.34 8.62 -9.93
C THR A 18 -15.79 10.04 -9.88
N ALA A 19 -15.83 10.69 -8.72
CA ALA A 19 -15.13 11.97 -8.54
C ALA A 19 -13.61 11.78 -8.74
N ALA A 20 -12.92 12.78 -9.29
CA ALA A 20 -11.47 12.73 -9.58
C ALA A 20 -10.62 12.34 -8.36
N ASP A 21 -11.07 12.72 -7.17
CA ASP A 21 -10.38 12.53 -5.90
C ASP A 21 -10.53 11.09 -5.35
N GLU A 22 -11.45 10.28 -5.93
CA GLU A 22 -11.67 8.90 -5.51
C GLU A 22 -10.67 7.92 -6.13
N PHE A 23 -10.08 8.24 -7.29
CA PHE A 23 -9.09 7.38 -7.94
C PHE A 23 -7.86 7.10 -7.06
N PRO A 24 -7.12 8.12 -6.61
CA PRO A 24 -5.93 7.90 -5.82
C PRO A 24 -6.27 7.23 -4.48
N ARG A 25 -7.42 7.61 -3.89
CA ARG A 25 -7.90 7.06 -2.63
C ARG A 25 -8.26 5.58 -2.73
N ASN A 26 -9.02 5.14 -3.73
CA ASN A 26 -9.42 3.74 -3.90
C ASN A 26 -8.23 2.82 -4.12
N MET A 27 -7.24 3.32 -4.85
CA MET A 27 -5.99 2.62 -5.07
C MET A 27 -5.18 2.45 -3.77
N MET A 28 -5.02 3.51 -2.97
CA MET A 28 -4.31 3.42 -1.69
C MET A 28 -5.05 2.54 -0.67
N ARG A 29 -6.38 2.55 -0.69
CA ARG A 29 -7.21 1.62 0.10
C ARG A 29 -6.97 0.17 -0.28
N PHE A 30 -6.85 -0.13 -1.57
CA PHE A 30 -6.48 -1.47 -2.02
C PHE A 30 -5.11 -1.90 -1.49
N LEU A 31 -4.09 -1.04 -1.61
CA LEU A 31 -2.77 -1.35 -1.06
C LEU A 31 -2.79 -1.49 0.47
N CYS A 32 -3.59 -0.71 1.19
CA CYS A 32 -3.79 -0.87 2.63
C CYS A 32 -4.36 -2.25 2.98
N ASN A 33 -5.34 -2.73 2.22
CA ASN A 33 -5.92 -4.07 2.42
C ASN A 33 -4.91 -5.18 2.07
N CYS A 34 -4.11 -5.00 1.02
CA CYS A 34 -3.00 -5.89 0.72
C CYS A 34 -1.97 -5.91 1.87
N PHE A 35 -1.64 -4.74 2.41
CA PHE A 35 -0.70 -4.61 3.51
C PHE A 35 -1.19 -5.29 4.78
N GLU A 36 -2.48 -5.22 5.10
CA GLU A 36 -3.07 -5.93 6.24
C GLU A 36 -2.82 -7.44 6.16
N LEU A 37 -2.91 -8.03 4.96
CA LEU A 37 -2.58 -9.45 4.74
C LEU A 37 -1.10 -9.73 4.98
N ILE A 38 -0.20 -8.85 4.53
CA ILE A 38 1.24 -8.95 4.76
C ILE A 38 1.52 -8.90 6.26
N ALA A 39 0.99 -7.88 6.94
CA ALA A 39 1.20 -7.64 8.36
C ALA A 39 0.75 -8.82 9.23
N GLY A 40 -0.32 -9.52 8.84
CA GLY A 40 -0.80 -10.72 9.52
C GLY A 40 0.08 -11.97 9.38
N LYS A 41 1.14 -11.94 8.56
CA LYS A 41 2.03 -13.10 8.30
C LYS A 41 3.42 -12.99 8.93
N VAL A 42 3.78 -11.82 9.42
CA VAL A 42 5.12 -11.52 9.94
C VAL A 42 4.98 -10.88 11.31
N GLU A 43 5.92 -11.15 12.20
CA GLU A 43 6.02 -10.43 13.47
C GLU A 43 6.33 -8.96 13.16
N GLN A 44 5.53 -8.06 13.71
CA GLN A 44 5.60 -6.64 13.39
C GLN A 44 6.37 -5.86 14.45
N HIS A 45 7.34 -5.07 14.00
CA HIS A 45 7.95 -4.05 14.84
C HIS A 45 6.91 -2.96 15.18
N PRO A 46 6.93 -2.34 16.37
CA PRO A 46 5.99 -1.29 16.75
C PRO A 46 5.88 -0.12 15.75
N VAL A 47 6.98 0.22 15.07
CA VAL A 47 6.99 1.26 14.02
C VAL A 47 6.06 0.90 12.85
N VAL A 48 6.00 -0.38 12.48
CA VAL A 48 5.12 -0.87 11.40
C VAL A 48 3.67 -0.79 11.83
N THR A 49 3.37 -1.27 13.04
CA THR A 49 2.00 -1.25 13.57
C THR A 49 1.47 0.17 13.70
N ALA A 50 2.28 1.09 14.23
CA ALA A 50 1.90 2.50 14.37
C ALA A 50 1.73 3.17 13.00
N GLY A 51 2.71 2.99 12.11
CA GLY A 51 2.67 3.57 10.77
C GLY A 51 1.51 3.05 9.93
N PHE A 52 1.23 1.75 9.98
CA PHE A 52 0.08 1.17 9.28
C PHE A 52 -1.25 1.69 9.84
N SER A 53 -1.38 1.81 11.16
CA SER A 53 -2.60 2.37 11.77
C SER A 53 -2.88 3.79 11.24
N ILE A 54 -1.86 4.64 11.16
CA ILE A 54 -1.98 6.02 10.64
C ILE A 54 -2.38 6.01 9.16
N ALA A 55 -1.67 5.27 8.32
CA ALA A 55 -1.97 5.18 6.89
C ALA A 55 -3.38 4.61 6.63
N ASN A 56 -3.76 3.55 7.35
CA ASN A 56 -5.05 2.91 7.22
C ASN A 56 -6.20 3.86 7.62
N ASN A 57 -6.05 4.60 8.72
CA ASN A 57 -7.05 5.58 9.14
C ASN A 57 -7.22 6.69 8.08
N TYR A 58 -6.11 7.19 7.53
CA TYR A 58 -6.12 8.24 6.51
C TYR A 58 -6.81 7.79 5.21
N TRP A 59 -6.44 6.61 4.70
CA TRP A 59 -6.95 6.12 3.41
C TRP A 59 -8.33 5.47 3.49
N ASN A 60 -8.54 4.56 4.45
CA ASN A 60 -9.76 3.77 4.57
C ASN A 60 -10.87 4.46 5.37
N MET A 61 -10.52 5.21 6.43
CA MET A 61 -11.53 5.86 7.29
C MET A 61 -11.73 7.35 6.96
N GLY A 62 -10.80 7.97 6.21
CA GLY A 62 -10.82 9.41 5.97
C GLY A 62 -10.57 10.22 7.24
N VAL A 63 -9.85 9.65 8.20
CA VAL A 63 -9.54 10.26 9.51
C VAL A 63 -8.04 10.50 9.61
N GLY A 64 -7.65 11.65 10.17
CA GLY A 64 -6.26 12.09 10.28
C GLY A 64 -5.89 13.09 9.20
N ASP A 65 -4.66 13.61 9.28
CA ASP A 65 -4.12 14.58 8.31
C ASP A 65 -2.92 13.99 7.56
N ALA A 66 -2.57 14.64 6.45
CA ALA A 66 -1.46 14.24 5.60
C ALA A 66 -0.10 14.35 6.33
N ASP A 67 0.04 15.30 7.25
CA ASP A 67 1.28 15.53 8.00
C ASP A 67 1.60 14.33 8.89
N ALA A 68 0.61 13.78 9.60
CA ALA A 68 0.78 12.57 10.41
C ALA A 68 1.22 11.36 9.58
N VAL A 69 0.72 11.22 8.34
CA VAL A 69 1.17 10.16 7.41
C VAL A 69 2.62 10.38 7.01
N VAL A 70 3.02 11.63 6.76
CA VAL A 70 4.40 12.00 6.43
C VAL A 70 5.35 11.75 7.60
N GLU A 71 4.96 12.11 8.83
CA GLU A 71 5.74 11.84 10.05
C GLU A 71 5.94 10.34 10.25
N ALA A 72 4.87 9.55 10.14
CA ALA A 72 4.96 8.09 10.23
C ALA A 72 5.87 7.48 9.16
N ARG A 73 5.89 8.06 7.95
CA ARG A 73 6.81 7.66 6.88
C ARG A 73 8.27 7.92 7.26
N ILE A 74 8.55 9.08 7.85
CA ILE A 74 9.89 9.45 8.32
C ILE A 74 10.35 8.48 9.41
N ASP A 75 9.49 8.13 10.36
CA ASP A 75 9.82 7.16 11.41
C ASP A 75 10.15 5.77 10.85
N CYS A 76 9.41 5.32 9.84
CA CYS A 76 9.69 4.06 9.14
C CYS A 76 11.06 4.10 8.43
N TRP A 77 11.40 5.21 7.78
CA TRP A 77 12.71 5.39 7.14
C TRP A 77 13.85 5.41 8.16
N ASN A 78 13.71 6.17 9.25
CA ASN A 78 14.70 6.23 10.32
C ASN A 78 14.97 4.84 10.92
N PHE A 79 13.93 4.04 11.08
CA PHE A 79 14.09 2.66 11.53
C PHE A 79 14.89 1.82 10.53
N LEU A 80 14.55 1.86 9.23
CA LEU A 80 15.31 1.14 8.19
C LEU A 80 16.80 1.54 8.17
N GLU A 81 17.10 2.84 8.25
CA GLU A 81 18.48 3.31 8.29
C GLU A 81 19.22 2.83 9.54
N SER A 82 18.54 2.67 10.67
CA SER A 82 19.13 2.16 11.90
C SER A 82 19.44 0.66 11.82
N GLU A 83 18.56 -0.12 11.19
CA GLU A 83 18.73 -1.56 10.98
C GLU A 83 19.83 -1.86 9.97
N GLU A 84 19.96 -1.06 8.90
CA GLU A 84 21.02 -1.21 7.89
C GLU A 84 22.42 -0.90 8.45
N LYS A 85 22.50 -0.11 9.52
CA LYS A 85 23.73 0.11 10.29
C LYS A 85 24.02 -1.07 11.25
N GLY A 86 23.05 -1.94 11.49
CA GLY A 86 23.15 -3.14 12.32
C GLY A 86 23.56 -4.39 11.52
N SER A 87 24.23 -5.33 12.17
CA SER A 87 24.77 -6.55 11.54
C SER A 87 23.74 -7.65 11.24
N HIS A 88 22.44 -7.40 11.45
CA HIS A 88 21.36 -8.40 11.34
C HIS A 88 20.18 -7.88 10.53
N VAL A 89 20.38 -7.72 9.22
CA VAL A 89 19.32 -7.32 8.30
C VAL A 89 18.33 -8.48 8.12
N ASN A 90 17.15 -8.40 8.76
CA ASN A 90 16.05 -9.29 8.43
C ASN A 90 15.37 -8.81 7.15
N GLN A 91 15.67 -9.49 6.03
CA GLN A 91 15.15 -9.14 4.71
C GLN A 91 13.62 -9.06 4.66
N ARG A 92 12.88 -9.91 5.39
CA ARG A 92 11.41 -9.88 5.40
C ARG A 92 10.85 -8.72 6.23
N SER A 93 11.47 -8.40 7.36
CA SER A 93 11.08 -7.23 8.16
C SER A 93 11.29 -5.94 7.38
N ASN A 94 12.46 -5.82 6.74
CA ASN A 94 12.82 -4.67 5.92
C ASN A 94 11.93 -4.54 4.68
N ALA A 95 11.58 -5.66 4.04
CA ALA A 95 10.62 -5.67 2.94
C ALA A 95 9.21 -5.26 3.41
N THR A 96 8.77 -5.70 4.58
CA THR A 96 7.47 -5.29 5.15
C THR A 96 7.42 -3.78 5.35
N ILE A 97 8.48 -3.17 5.92
CA ILE A 97 8.51 -1.71 6.10
C ILE A 97 8.57 -0.99 4.76
N ARG A 98 9.32 -1.51 3.78
CA ARG A 98 9.36 -0.92 2.43
C ARG A 98 8.00 -0.99 1.73
N ALA A 99 7.24 -2.07 1.91
CA ALA A 99 5.85 -2.16 1.44
C ALA A 99 4.94 -1.15 2.18
N LEU A 100 5.16 -0.93 3.49
CA LEU A 100 4.41 0.07 4.24
C LEU A 100 4.67 1.50 3.72
N LEU A 101 5.91 1.82 3.38
CA LEU A 101 6.26 3.13 2.85
C LEU A 101 5.46 3.49 1.59
N CYS A 102 5.17 2.51 0.72
CA CYS A 102 4.34 2.72 -0.48
C CYS A 102 2.94 3.26 -0.17
N ILE A 103 2.38 3.00 1.02
CA ILE A 103 1.04 3.52 1.38
C ILE A 103 1.08 4.84 2.15
N MET A 104 2.24 5.50 2.25
CA MET A 104 2.43 6.71 3.07
C MET A 104 2.73 7.98 2.27
N TYR A 105 2.24 8.09 1.03
CA TYR A 105 2.47 9.24 0.15
C TYR A 105 1.20 10.04 -0.12
N PRO A 106 0.69 10.86 0.81
CA PRO A 106 -0.61 11.53 0.65
C PRO A 106 -0.68 12.52 -0.52
N GLU A 107 0.44 13.10 -0.94
CA GLU A 107 0.48 14.17 -1.95
C GLU A 107 0.85 13.70 -3.37
N GLN A 108 1.55 12.56 -3.50
CA GLN A 108 2.14 12.14 -4.77
C GLN A 108 1.24 11.17 -5.57
N VAL A 109 0.11 10.76 -5.01
CA VAL A 109 -0.80 9.76 -5.63
C VAL A 109 -1.51 10.28 -6.89
N GLY A 110 -1.37 11.57 -7.21
CA GLY A 110 -1.87 12.15 -8.47
C GLY A 110 -0.91 12.02 -9.66
N ASP A 111 0.34 11.58 -9.44
CA ASP A 111 1.34 11.39 -10.48
C ASP A 111 1.31 9.94 -10.98
N ASP A 112 0.96 9.77 -12.26
CA ASP A 112 0.78 8.46 -12.89
C ASP A 112 2.06 7.61 -12.91
N ASP A 113 3.21 8.23 -13.14
CA ASP A 113 4.49 7.51 -13.23
C ASP A 113 4.92 7.06 -11.83
N PHE A 114 4.82 7.97 -10.86
CA PHE A 114 5.06 7.65 -9.44
C PHE A 114 4.17 6.51 -8.96
N VAL A 115 2.88 6.54 -9.31
CA VAL A 115 1.91 5.53 -8.91
C VAL A 115 2.24 4.15 -9.47
N MET A 116 2.69 4.06 -10.73
CA MET A 116 3.11 2.79 -11.31
C MET A 116 4.33 2.23 -10.59
N GLU A 117 5.35 3.06 -10.36
CA GLU A 117 6.57 2.66 -9.64
C GLU A 117 6.25 2.22 -8.20
N LEU A 118 5.37 2.94 -7.52
CA LEU A 118 4.91 2.63 -6.17
C LEU A 118 4.23 1.25 -6.09
N PHE A 119 3.42 0.91 -7.11
CA PHE A 119 2.77 -0.40 -7.22
C PHE A 119 3.78 -1.52 -7.46
N ASP A 120 4.68 -1.33 -8.42
CA ASP A 120 5.73 -2.31 -8.73
C ASP A 120 6.57 -2.59 -7.49
N TRP A 121 7.00 -1.53 -6.80
CA TRP A 121 7.80 -1.64 -5.59
C TRP A 121 7.04 -2.31 -4.45
N PHE A 122 5.76 -2.00 -4.25
CA PHE A 122 4.94 -2.64 -3.22
C PHE A 122 4.88 -4.16 -3.42
N PHE A 123 4.59 -4.62 -4.65
CA PHE A 123 4.46 -6.04 -4.93
C PHE A 123 5.81 -6.77 -4.91
N GLU A 124 6.89 -6.12 -5.35
CA GLU A 124 8.24 -6.66 -5.21
C GLU A 124 8.57 -6.92 -3.73
N MET A 125 8.25 -5.96 -2.85
CA MET A 125 8.46 -6.14 -1.41
C MET A 125 7.56 -7.22 -0.81
N ALA A 126 6.30 -7.31 -1.26
CA ALA A 126 5.39 -8.37 -0.82
C ALA A 126 5.92 -9.77 -1.16
N ASP A 127 6.47 -9.95 -2.37
CA ASP A 127 7.06 -11.22 -2.82
C ASP A 127 8.28 -11.64 -1.98
N VAL A 128 9.05 -10.67 -1.47
CA VAL A 128 10.14 -10.95 -0.50
C VAL A 128 9.58 -11.45 0.83
N VAL A 129 8.44 -10.93 1.28
CA VAL A 129 7.80 -11.34 2.54
C VAL A 129 7.19 -12.74 2.41
N GLY A 130 6.51 -13.04 1.29
CA GLY A 130 5.90 -14.35 1.04
C GLY A 130 5.00 -14.40 -0.20
N ASP A 131 4.36 -15.55 -0.42
CA ASP A 131 3.41 -15.72 -1.53
C ASP A 131 2.01 -15.24 -1.15
N PHE A 132 1.62 -14.08 -1.67
CA PHE A 132 0.31 -13.46 -1.46
C PHE A 132 -0.57 -13.44 -2.71
N ASN A 133 -0.11 -14.05 -3.81
CA ASN A 133 -0.73 -13.90 -5.13
C ASN A 133 -2.23 -14.21 -5.13
N GLN A 134 -2.62 -15.33 -4.52
CA GLN A 134 -4.04 -15.73 -4.47
C GLN A 134 -4.89 -14.76 -3.65
N SER A 135 -4.34 -14.25 -2.54
CA SER A 135 -5.05 -13.32 -1.64
C SER A 135 -5.22 -11.95 -2.29
N PHE A 136 -4.18 -11.44 -2.95
CA PHE A 136 -4.26 -10.19 -3.70
C PHE A 136 -5.21 -10.31 -4.90
N ASP A 137 -5.13 -11.41 -5.64
CA ASP A 137 -6.05 -11.71 -6.74
C ASP A 137 -7.50 -11.72 -6.23
N ALA A 138 -7.79 -12.37 -5.08
CA ALA A 138 -9.12 -12.37 -4.48
C ALA A 138 -9.60 -10.98 -4.05
N LEU A 139 -8.74 -10.17 -3.40
CA LEU A 139 -9.06 -8.79 -3.03
C LEU A 139 -9.43 -7.95 -4.27
N PHE A 140 -8.63 -8.04 -5.32
CA PHE A 140 -8.84 -7.27 -6.55
C PHE A 140 -10.10 -7.70 -7.30
N GLN A 141 -10.42 -9.00 -7.32
CA GLN A 141 -11.69 -9.47 -7.90
C GLN A 141 -12.90 -9.01 -7.07
N GLY A 142 -12.77 -8.96 -5.74
CA GLY A 142 -13.79 -8.39 -4.86
C GLY A 142 -14.08 -6.92 -5.19
N LEU A 143 -13.07 -6.13 -5.53
CA LEU A 143 -13.23 -4.74 -5.99
C LEU A 143 -13.97 -4.65 -7.32
N LYS A 144 -13.68 -5.55 -8.27
CA LYS A 144 -14.34 -5.62 -9.58
C LYS A 144 -15.81 -6.00 -9.49
N GLY A 145 -16.14 -6.95 -8.62
CA GLY A 145 -17.51 -7.44 -8.42
C GLY A 145 -18.48 -6.41 -7.80
N LEU A 146 -17.97 -5.28 -7.31
CA LEU A 146 -18.75 -4.17 -6.76
C LEU A 146 -19.06 -3.07 -7.79
N THR A 147 -18.53 -3.17 -9.02
CA THR A 147 -18.97 -2.29 -10.11
C THR A 147 -20.42 -2.62 -10.45
N PRO A 148 -21.33 -1.62 -10.55
CA PRO A 148 -22.69 -1.89 -10.98
C PRO A 148 -22.62 -2.60 -12.33
N SER A 149 -23.18 -3.81 -12.40
CA SER A 149 -23.49 -4.46 -13.67
C SER A 149 -24.11 -3.41 -14.58
N GLN A 150 -23.44 -3.08 -15.69
CA GLN A 150 -23.97 -2.13 -16.66
C GLN A 150 -25.36 -2.63 -17.07
N SER A 151 -26.38 -1.94 -16.56
CA SER A 151 -27.79 -2.08 -16.91
C SER A 151 -28.11 -1.12 -18.04
#